data_AF-A0A3D5AKE1-F1
#
_entry.id   AF-A0A3D5AKE1-F1
#
_cell.length_a   1.000
_cell.length_b   1.000
_cell.length_c   1.000
_cell.angle_alpha   90.00
_cell.angle_beta   90.00
_cell.angle_gamma   90.00
#
_symmetry.space_group_name_H-M   'P 1'
#
loop_
_entity.id
_entity.type
_entity.pdbx_description
1 polymer ?
#
loop_
_entity_poly.entity_id
_entity_poly.type
_entity_poly.pdbx_seq_one_letter_code
_entity_poly.pdbx_strand_id
1 'polypeptide(L)'
;MWLQEVGAPGPDIPADDAAEFTREMLRQVVTNPALYGVTWWCSHDVDRKLVDFPEREYDLGLFTTDHRSKPAARELAAFVKEARDRPAPRPAMLCDVDLATEPHRRAEVAPGSDFHTEWVQLRQTGPVAIVHPWRATDPDYLMARNIDRVIHID
;
A
#
# COMPACT_ATOMS: atom_id res chain seq x y z
N MET A 1 -5.44 -9.49 -4.69
CA MET A 1 -4.86 -8.14 -4.82
C MET A 1 -3.41 -8.24 -5.22
N TRP A 2 -3.04 -7.70 -6.37
CA TRP A 2 -1.63 -7.54 -6.75
C TRP A 2 -1.27 -6.07 -6.58
N LEU A 3 -0.30 -5.77 -5.70
CA LEU A 3 0.31 -4.44 -5.67
C LEU A 3 1.31 -4.38 -6.82
N GLN A 4 0.77 -4.08 -8.01
CA GLN A 4 1.51 -4.19 -9.26
C GLN A 4 2.58 -3.10 -9.42
N GLU A 5 2.37 -1.94 -8.82
CA GLU A 5 3.33 -0.84 -8.88
C GLU A 5 3.38 -0.16 -7.51
N VAL A 6 4.59 -0.06 -6.97
CA VAL A 6 4.90 0.75 -5.81
C VAL A 6 6.37 1.16 -5.89
N GLY A 7 6.67 2.40 -5.52
CA GLY A 7 8.02 2.95 -5.51
C GLY A 7 8.18 3.98 -4.40
N ALA A 8 9.37 4.54 -4.29
CA ALA A 8 9.70 5.61 -3.33
C ALA A 8 10.02 6.91 -4.09
N PRO A 9 9.02 7.65 -4.58
CA PRO A 9 9.25 8.87 -5.36
C PRO A 9 9.80 10.01 -4.51
N GLY A 10 10.92 10.57 -4.95
CA GLY A 10 11.37 11.89 -4.49
C GLY A 10 10.52 13.02 -5.12
N PRO A 11 10.38 14.18 -4.45
CA PRO A 11 10.96 14.50 -3.14
C PRO A 11 10.09 14.04 -1.95
N ASP A 12 8.88 13.52 -2.22
CA ASP A 12 7.91 13.13 -1.18
C ASP A 12 8.48 12.08 -0.21
N ILE A 13 9.32 11.17 -0.74
CA ILE A 13 10.18 10.28 0.04
C ILE A 13 11.64 10.61 -0.32
N PRO A 14 12.36 11.31 0.56
CA PRO A 14 13.78 11.60 0.37
C PRO A 14 14.62 10.32 0.22
N ALA A 15 15.77 10.45 -0.46
CA ALA A 15 16.65 9.30 -0.72
C ALA A 15 17.15 8.62 0.57
N ASP A 16 17.34 9.39 1.65
CA ASP A 16 17.76 8.88 2.95
C ASP A 16 16.65 8.07 3.64
N ASP A 17 15.38 8.37 3.34
CA ASP A 17 14.21 7.69 3.92
C ASP A 17 13.75 6.49 3.06
N ALA A 18 14.25 6.35 1.83
CA ALA A 18 13.79 5.32 0.89
C ALA A 18 13.93 3.89 1.43
N ALA A 19 14.97 3.63 2.24
CA ALA A 19 15.15 2.33 2.89
C ALA A 19 14.05 2.04 3.93
N GLU A 20 13.83 2.99 4.84
CA GLU A 20 12.81 2.87 5.88
C GLU A 20 11.41 2.77 5.27
N PHE A 21 11.10 3.63 4.31
CA PHE A 21 9.84 3.58 3.57
C PHE A 21 9.61 2.20 2.94
N THR A 22 10.63 1.64 2.27
CA THR A 22 10.53 0.32 1.63
C THR A 22 10.16 -0.75 2.65
N ARG A 23 10.86 -0.79 3.79
CA ARG A 23 10.63 -1.80 4.84
C ARG A 23 9.25 -1.63 5.48
N GLU A 24 8.88 -0.42 5.88
CA GLU A 24 7.61 -0.18 6.57
C GLU A 24 6.39 -0.37 5.66
N MET A 25 6.48 0.07 4.40
CA MET A 25 5.43 -0.19 3.41
C MET A 25 5.25 -1.70 3.21
N LEU A 26 6.33 -2.45 3.01
CA LEU A 26 6.28 -3.90 2.85
C LEU A 26 5.66 -4.58 4.08
N ARG A 27 6.11 -4.22 5.29
CA ARG A 27 5.55 -4.74 6.56
C ARG A 27 4.05 -4.52 6.65
N GLN A 28 3.56 -3.38 6.18
CA GLN A 28 2.16 -3.04 6.21
C GLN A 28 1.31 -3.81 5.20
N VAL A 29 1.83 -4.07 3.98
CA VAL A 29 1.06 -4.72 2.92
C VAL A 29 1.06 -6.24 3.00
N VAL A 30 2.17 -6.87 3.44
CA VAL A 30 2.27 -8.34 3.48
C VAL A 30 1.35 -9.01 4.49
N THR A 31 0.79 -8.24 5.42
CA THR A 31 -0.22 -8.75 6.37
C THR A 31 -1.61 -8.90 5.76
N ASN A 32 -1.82 -8.42 4.53
CA ASN A 32 -3.10 -8.52 3.85
C ASN A 32 -3.29 -9.93 3.27
N PRO A 33 -4.28 -10.72 3.74
CA PRO A 33 -4.48 -12.10 3.28
C PRO A 33 -4.87 -12.21 1.80
N ALA A 34 -5.28 -11.11 1.17
CA ALA A 34 -5.60 -11.09 -0.25
C ALA A 34 -4.40 -10.70 -1.13
N LEU A 35 -3.22 -10.44 -0.56
CA LEU A 35 -2.04 -10.05 -1.33
C LEU A 35 -1.46 -11.24 -2.09
N TYR A 36 -1.43 -11.11 -3.42
CA TYR A 36 -0.78 -12.07 -4.31
C TYR A 36 0.73 -11.81 -4.41
N GLY A 37 1.12 -10.54 -4.46
CA GLY A 37 2.51 -10.14 -4.58
C GLY A 37 2.67 -8.63 -4.66
N VAL A 38 3.93 -8.19 -4.59
CA VAL A 38 4.37 -6.80 -4.75
C VAL A 38 5.35 -6.75 -5.91
N THR A 39 5.15 -5.80 -6.80
CA THR A 39 6.07 -5.52 -7.90
C THR A 39 6.55 -4.08 -7.78
N TRP A 40 7.88 -3.92 -7.66
CA TRP A 40 8.49 -2.62 -7.42
C TRP A 40 8.65 -1.84 -8.72
N TRP A 41 8.30 -0.56 -8.67
CA TRP A 41 8.61 0.42 -9.71
C TRP A 41 9.84 1.25 -9.30
N CYS A 42 10.97 1.13 -9.98
CA CYS A 42 11.27 0.24 -11.11
C CYS A 42 12.66 -0.38 -10.98
N SER A 43 13.09 -1.15 -12.00
CA SER A 43 14.36 -1.86 -11.90
C SER A 43 15.57 -0.93 -11.92
N HIS A 44 15.63 0.02 -12.84
CA HIS A 44 16.80 0.88 -13.06
C HIS A 44 16.38 2.33 -13.27
N ASP A 45 17.26 3.23 -12.85
CA ASP A 45 17.17 4.65 -13.15
C ASP A 45 17.13 4.91 -14.66
N VAL A 46 16.50 6.01 -15.03
CA VAL A 46 16.50 6.51 -16.40
C VAL A 46 17.77 7.34 -16.62
N ASP A 47 18.48 7.09 -17.72
CA ASP A 47 19.62 7.95 -18.10
C ASP A 47 19.11 9.36 -18.41
N ARG A 48 19.68 10.37 -17.76
CA ARG A 48 19.34 11.79 -17.94
C ARG A 48 19.64 12.33 -19.34
N LYS A 49 20.30 11.56 -20.20
CA LYS A 49 20.36 11.82 -21.66
C LYS A 49 19.00 11.65 -22.35
N LEU A 50 18.09 10.86 -21.78
CA LEU A 50 16.71 10.74 -22.24
C LEU A 50 15.92 11.89 -21.62
N VAL A 51 15.43 12.80 -22.46
CA VAL A 51 14.77 14.03 -22.01
C VAL A 51 13.25 13.86 -21.88
N ASP A 52 12.59 14.87 -21.32
CA ASP A 52 11.13 15.01 -21.21
C ASP A 52 10.41 14.08 -20.20
N PHE A 53 11.14 13.34 -19.37
CA PHE A 53 10.56 12.67 -18.20
C PHE A 53 10.32 13.67 -17.06
N PRO A 54 9.22 13.52 -16.27
CA PRO A 54 9.10 14.19 -14.99
C PRO A 54 10.31 13.92 -14.10
N GLU A 55 10.79 14.92 -13.37
CA GLU A 55 12.05 14.83 -12.60
C GLU A 55 12.09 13.62 -11.66
N ARG A 56 10.95 13.27 -11.06
CA ARG A 56 10.83 12.12 -10.14
C ARG A 56 11.14 10.78 -10.80
N GLU A 57 10.95 10.63 -12.11
CA GLU A 57 11.10 9.36 -12.83
C GLU A 57 12.57 8.92 -12.97
N TYR A 58 13.51 9.87 -13.02
CA TYR A 58 14.92 9.54 -13.26
C TYR A 58 15.53 8.67 -12.16
N ASP A 59 15.03 8.81 -10.92
CA ASP A 59 15.66 8.25 -9.73
C ASP A 59 14.83 7.14 -9.04
N LEU A 60 13.75 6.66 -9.66
CA LEU A 60 12.87 5.59 -9.12
C LEU A 60 13.48 4.18 -9.13
N GLY A 61 14.61 4.00 -9.82
CA GLY A 61 15.23 2.70 -9.99
C GLY A 61 15.72 2.10 -8.68
N LEU A 62 15.56 0.78 -8.53
CA LEU A 62 16.28 0.00 -7.52
C LEU A 62 17.80 0.05 -7.74
N PHE A 63 18.22 0.16 -8.99
CA PHE A 63 19.62 0.27 -9.40
C PHE A 63 19.84 1.57 -10.16
N THR A 64 21.02 2.15 -9.98
CA THR A 64 21.47 3.28 -10.80
C THR A 64 21.75 2.83 -12.24
N THR A 65 21.96 3.80 -13.14
CA THR A 65 22.31 3.54 -14.55
C THR A 65 23.65 2.79 -14.73
N ASP A 66 24.54 2.87 -13.74
CA ASP A 66 25.79 2.09 -13.64
C ASP A 66 25.64 0.79 -12.82
N HIS A 67 24.40 0.31 -12.65
CA HIS A 67 24.03 -0.95 -11.98
C HIS A 67 24.41 -1.04 -10.50
N ARG A 68 24.53 0.09 -9.80
CA ARG A 68 24.76 0.09 -8.35
C ARG A 68 23.43 0.02 -7.60
N SER A 69 23.32 -0.90 -6.65
CA SER A 69 22.11 -1.03 -5.83
C SER A 69 21.86 0.21 -4.98
N LYS A 70 20.63 0.71 -4.97
CA LYS A 70 20.15 1.76 -4.05
C LYS A 70 19.70 1.18 -2.70
N PRO A 71 19.49 2.02 -1.66
CA PRO A 71 19.00 1.55 -0.37
C PRO A 71 17.71 0.72 -0.45
N ALA A 72 16.71 1.16 -1.25
CA ALA A 72 15.47 0.43 -1.47
C ALA A 72 15.69 -1.00 -2.01
N ALA A 73 16.67 -1.20 -2.91
CA ALA A 73 16.99 -2.53 -3.46
C ALA A 73 17.54 -3.48 -2.40
N ARG A 74 18.40 -2.97 -1.51
CA ARG A 74 18.96 -3.76 -0.42
C ARG A 74 17.88 -4.14 0.58
N GLU A 75 17.00 -3.20 0.94
CA GLU A 75 15.89 -3.46 1.86
C GLU A 75 14.87 -4.44 1.27
N LEU A 76 14.47 -4.27 0.01
CA LEU A 76 13.59 -5.21 -0.67
C LEU A 76 14.18 -6.64 -0.67
N ALA A 77 15.47 -6.77 -1.01
CA ALA A 77 16.15 -8.07 -1.02
C ALA A 77 16.28 -8.70 0.39
N ALA A 78 16.48 -7.88 1.43
CA ALA A 78 16.50 -8.35 2.81
C ALA A 78 15.09 -8.79 3.26
N PHE A 79 14.08 -7.96 3.02
CA PHE A 79 12.70 -8.22 3.41
C PHE A 79 12.17 -9.51 2.79
N VAL A 80 12.43 -9.77 1.50
CA VAL A 80 12.00 -11.02 0.82
C VAL A 80 12.54 -12.28 1.51
N LYS A 81 13.74 -12.23 2.10
CA LYS A 81 14.34 -13.36 2.82
C LYS A 81 13.72 -13.57 4.20
N GLU A 82 13.34 -12.48 4.86
CA GLU A 82 12.76 -12.45 6.20
C GLU A 82 11.26 -12.75 6.19
N ALA A 83 10.57 -12.36 5.12
CA ALA A 83 9.12 -12.33 5.06
C ALA A 83 8.50 -13.69 5.37
N ARG A 84 7.55 -13.67 6.30
CA ARG A 84 6.66 -14.77 6.62
C ARG A 84 5.25 -14.20 6.62
N ASP A 85 4.39 -14.72 5.74
CA ASP A 85 2.99 -14.35 5.77
C ASP A 85 2.32 -14.97 7.02
N ARG A 86 1.70 -14.11 7.82
CA ARG A 86 0.88 -14.49 8.98
C ARG A 86 -0.27 -13.50 9.10
N PRO A 87 -1.37 -13.71 8.36
CA PRO A 87 -2.53 -12.85 8.47
C PRO A 87 -3.11 -12.95 9.88
N ALA A 88 -3.13 -11.84 10.61
CA ALA A 88 -3.80 -11.75 11.91
C ALA A 88 -5.26 -11.31 11.73
N PRO A 89 -6.16 -11.69 12.65
CA PRO A 89 -7.49 -11.10 12.73
C PRO A 89 -7.40 -9.58 12.80
N ARG A 90 -8.32 -8.88 12.11
CA ARG A 90 -8.32 -7.43 12.03
C ARG A 90 -9.73 -6.84 12.08
N PRO A 91 -9.90 -5.62 12.61
CA PRO A 91 -11.17 -4.94 12.51
C PRO A 91 -11.48 -4.50 11.07
N ALA A 92 -12.74 -4.18 10.81
CA ALA A 92 -13.17 -3.51 9.60
C ALA A 92 -13.79 -2.14 9.88
N MET A 93 -13.51 -1.16 9.02
CA MET A 93 -14.23 0.11 8.93
C MET A 93 -15.32 0.01 7.84
N LEU A 94 -16.46 0.67 8.08
CA LEU A 94 -17.55 0.72 7.12
C LEU A 94 -17.27 1.75 6.01
N CYS A 95 -17.61 1.40 4.77
CA CYS A 95 -17.62 2.28 3.61
C CYS A 95 -18.89 2.02 2.81
N ASP A 96 -19.82 2.98 2.80
CA ASP A 96 -21.10 2.90 2.08
C ASP A 96 -20.99 3.30 0.60
N VAL A 97 -19.79 3.70 0.16
CA VAL A 97 -19.49 4.00 -1.25
C VAL A 97 -19.11 2.70 -1.96
N ASP A 98 -19.88 2.32 -2.97
CA ASP A 98 -19.53 1.25 -3.91
C ASP A 98 -19.06 1.84 -5.25
N LEU A 99 -17.75 2.01 -5.44
CA LEU A 99 -17.21 2.60 -6.68
C LEU A 99 -17.47 1.78 -7.94
N ALA A 100 -17.86 0.51 -7.84
CA ALA A 100 -18.22 -0.29 -9.01
C ALA A 100 -19.57 0.16 -9.59
N THR A 101 -20.47 0.69 -8.77
CA THR A 101 -21.82 1.13 -9.15
C THR A 101 -22.02 2.64 -9.03
N GLU A 102 -21.24 3.31 -8.17
CA GLU A 102 -21.31 4.73 -7.85
C GLU A 102 -19.97 5.46 -8.07
N PRO A 103 -19.36 5.42 -9.26
CA PRO A 103 -18.03 6.00 -9.50
C PRO A 103 -17.98 7.53 -9.29
N HIS A 104 -19.13 8.21 -9.33
CA HIS A 104 -19.26 9.64 -9.08
C HIS A 104 -18.94 10.02 -7.62
N ARG A 105 -19.06 9.08 -6.68
CA ARG A 105 -18.76 9.26 -5.25
C ARG A 105 -17.28 9.08 -4.90
N ARG A 106 -16.39 8.89 -5.90
CA ARG A 106 -14.94 8.68 -5.70
C ARG A 106 -14.25 9.70 -4.78
N ALA A 107 -14.76 10.93 -4.72
CA ALA A 107 -14.20 11.97 -3.88
C ALA A 107 -14.37 11.68 -2.38
N GLU A 108 -15.44 10.96 -2.01
CA GLU A 108 -15.77 10.60 -0.62
C GLU A 108 -14.78 9.60 -0.01
N VAL A 109 -14.00 8.90 -0.82
CA VAL A 109 -12.97 7.92 -0.38
C VAL A 109 -11.56 8.29 -0.82
N ALA A 110 -11.38 9.46 -1.43
CA ALA A 110 -10.08 9.92 -1.93
C ALA A 110 -9.16 10.39 -0.78
N PRO A 111 -7.84 10.47 -0.99
CA PRO A 111 -6.92 11.10 -0.03
C PRO A 111 -7.40 12.49 0.38
N GLY A 112 -7.51 12.72 1.69
CA GLY A 112 -8.00 13.98 2.27
C GLY A 112 -9.51 14.03 2.55
N SER A 113 -10.29 13.02 2.16
CA SER A 113 -11.67 12.84 2.63
C SER A 113 -11.73 12.44 4.10
N ASP A 114 -12.91 12.58 4.71
CA ASP A 114 -13.16 12.13 6.09
C ASP A 114 -12.91 10.62 6.22
N PHE A 115 -13.47 9.82 5.30
CA PHE A 115 -13.25 8.37 5.24
C PHE A 115 -11.76 8.01 5.19
N HIS A 116 -11.00 8.62 4.29
CA HIS A 116 -9.57 8.35 4.18
C HIS A 116 -8.81 8.71 5.46
N THR A 117 -9.13 9.86 6.05
CA THR A 117 -8.47 10.36 7.26
C THR A 117 -8.70 9.41 8.44
N GLU A 118 -9.93 8.97 8.64
CA GLU A 118 -10.28 7.99 9.67
C GLU A 118 -9.62 6.63 9.43
N TRP A 119 -9.63 6.14 8.19
CA TRP A 119 -8.99 4.88 7.85
C TRP A 119 -7.48 4.93 8.12
N VAL A 120 -6.80 6.02 7.75
CA VAL A 120 -5.37 6.23 8.04
C VAL A 120 -5.10 6.27 9.54
N GLN A 121 -5.95 6.94 10.34
CA GLN A 121 -5.81 6.99 11.80
C GLN A 121 -5.92 5.59 12.42
N LEU A 122 -6.94 4.81 12.05
CA LEU A 122 -7.10 3.44 12.55
C LEU A 122 -5.90 2.55 12.18
N ARG A 123 -5.38 2.72 10.96
CA ARG A 123 -4.23 1.96 10.43
C ARG A 123 -2.91 2.21 11.17
N GLN A 124 -2.81 3.28 11.96
CA GLN A 124 -1.61 3.53 12.79
C GLN A 124 -1.40 2.44 13.85
N THR A 125 -2.46 1.74 14.26
CA THR A 125 -2.41 0.70 15.30
C THR A 125 -2.35 -0.73 14.76
N GLY A 126 -2.56 -0.91 13.46
CA GLY A 126 -2.55 -2.23 12.83
C GLY A 126 -3.44 -2.31 11.59
N PRO A 127 -3.63 -3.52 11.03
CA PRO A 127 -4.45 -3.70 9.84
C PRO A 127 -5.93 -3.38 10.07
N VAL A 128 -6.57 -2.76 9.06
CA VAL A 128 -8.00 -2.43 9.06
C VAL A 128 -8.56 -2.81 7.70
N ALA A 129 -9.57 -3.67 7.67
CA ALA A 129 -10.32 -3.98 6.47
C ALA A 129 -11.33 -2.86 6.15
N ILE A 130 -11.79 -2.82 4.90
CA ILE A 130 -12.93 -1.99 4.50
C ILE A 130 -14.07 -2.94 4.12
N VAL A 131 -15.28 -2.67 4.62
CA VAL A 131 -16.49 -3.48 4.40
C VAL A 131 -17.66 -2.56 4.07
N HIS A 132 -18.48 -2.98 3.11
CA HIS A 132 -19.73 -2.27 2.82
C HIS A 132 -20.82 -2.61 3.86
N PRO A 133 -21.67 -1.66 4.31
CA PRO A 133 -22.70 -1.89 5.33
C PRO A 133 -23.54 -3.16 5.17
N TRP A 134 -24.02 -3.48 3.96
CA TRP A 134 -24.82 -4.69 3.73
C TRP A 134 -24.06 -6.02 3.93
N ARG A 135 -22.72 -6.01 3.94
CA ARG A 135 -21.85 -7.16 4.28
C ARG A 135 -21.42 -7.19 5.74
N ALA A 136 -21.68 -6.13 6.51
CA ALA A 136 -21.18 -5.98 7.87
C ALA A 136 -21.81 -6.98 8.86
N THR A 137 -22.95 -7.57 8.50
CA THR A 137 -23.67 -8.57 9.31
C THR A 137 -23.60 -9.99 8.74
N ASP A 138 -22.80 -10.20 7.68
CA ASP A 138 -22.62 -11.49 7.02
C ASP A 138 -21.42 -12.24 7.66
N PRO A 139 -21.66 -13.21 8.57
CA PRO A 139 -20.59 -13.84 9.35
C PRO A 139 -19.64 -14.64 8.46
N ASP A 140 -20.13 -15.26 7.39
CA ASP A 140 -19.31 -16.04 6.47
C ASP A 140 -18.37 -15.12 5.68
N TYR A 141 -18.87 -13.97 5.24
CA TYR A 141 -18.07 -12.95 4.58
C TYR A 141 -16.97 -12.39 5.50
N LEU A 142 -17.31 -12.08 6.75
CA LEU A 142 -16.33 -11.55 7.72
C LEU A 142 -15.26 -12.59 8.06
N MET A 143 -15.67 -13.83 8.33
CA MET A 143 -14.78 -14.95 8.64
C MET A 143 -13.83 -15.25 7.48
N ALA A 144 -14.33 -15.32 6.25
CA ALA A 144 -13.51 -15.55 5.05
C ALA A 144 -12.43 -14.47 4.84
N ARG A 145 -12.64 -13.26 5.37
CA ARG A 145 -11.69 -12.13 5.30
C ARG A 145 -10.85 -11.96 6.56
N ASN A 146 -10.96 -12.84 7.55
CA ASN A 146 -10.32 -12.75 8.86
C ASN A 146 -10.64 -11.42 9.58
N ILE A 147 -11.91 -11.02 9.54
CA ILE A 147 -12.43 -9.82 10.20
C ILE A 147 -13.06 -10.21 11.53
N ASP A 148 -12.57 -9.65 12.64
CA ASP A 148 -12.99 -10.02 14.00
C ASP A 148 -14.09 -9.12 14.57
N ARG A 149 -14.18 -7.87 14.10
CA ARG A 149 -15.20 -6.90 14.49
C ARG A 149 -15.38 -5.83 13.42
N VAL A 150 -16.55 -5.19 13.42
CA VAL A 150 -16.83 -4.00 12.62
C VAL A 150 -16.79 -2.78 13.53
N ILE A 151 -16.05 -1.75 13.11
CA ILE A 151 -15.96 -0.46 13.78
C ILE A 151 -17.10 0.41 13.24
N HIS A 152 -17.89 0.96 14.17
CA HIS A 152 -18.84 2.02 13.90
C HIS A 152 -18.18 3.33 14.31
N ILE A 153 -18.01 4.22 13.35
CA ILE A 153 -17.53 5.59 13.58
C ILE A 153 -18.76 6.48 13.52
N ASP A 154 -18.87 7.37 14.49
CA ASP A 154 -20.00 8.29 14.67
C ASP A 154 -19.92 9.49 13.71
#